data_AF-A0A257JCJ3-F1
#
_entry.id   AF-A0A257JCJ3-F1
#
_cell.length_a   1.000
_cell.length_b   1.000
_cell.length_c   1.000
_cell.angle_alpha   90.00
_cell.angle_beta   90.00
_cell.angle_gamma   90.00
#
_symmetry.space_group_name_H-M   'P 1'
#
loop_
_entity.id
_entity.type
_entity.pdbx_description
1 polymer ?
#
loop_
_entity_poly.entity_id
_entity_poly.type
_entity_poly.pdbx_seq_one_letter_code
_entity_poly.pdbx_strand_id
1 'polypeptide(L)'
;MKQLLSPSRFIDFLACAHKEALRRAGVEKDEEDASTALIQDKGFEHEAEVLAKLEARYGKAVAIPTSVSLDEKVAATHQAMREGSPLIYQAALAGARWMGYPDFLVRVEGPDGPYYEPHDAKLGRRLKPSYVLQLSIYADLLAEAGWPRPPAGRILLGGAANIDNDEAGWVKLGDFAHVTQRLKSQYEALVDAGASNTKAVTCTACS
;
A
#
# COMPACT_ATOMS: atom_id res chain seq x y z
N MET A 1 18.65 -12.87 -7.56
CA MET A 1 17.55 -11.88 -7.64
C MET A 1 17.63 -10.97 -6.44
N LYS A 2 17.59 -9.64 -6.61
CA LYS A 2 17.40 -8.72 -5.47
C LYS A 2 16.01 -8.98 -4.88
N GLN A 3 15.92 -9.09 -3.57
CA GLN A 3 14.64 -9.25 -2.85
C GLN A 3 13.81 -7.97 -3.03
N LEU A 4 12.54 -8.10 -3.42
CA LEU A 4 11.61 -6.98 -3.49
C LEU A 4 11.19 -6.53 -2.08
N LEU A 5 11.05 -5.22 -1.91
CA LEU A 5 10.61 -4.56 -0.68
C LEU A 5 9.12 -4.27 -0.73
N SER A 6 8.42 -4.34 0.41
CA SER A 6 7.01 -3.95 0.50
C SER A 6 6.78 -2.74 1.42
N PRO A 7 5.73 -1.95 1.19
CA PRO A 7 5.29 -0.92 2.11
C PRO A 7 5.02 -1.45 3.52
N SER A 8 4.41 -2.63 3.68
CA SER A 8 4.12 -3.20 5.00
C SER A 8 5.39 -3.39 5.84
N ARG A 9 6.44 -4.00 5.25
CA ARG A 9 7.73 -4.19 5.93
C ARG A 9 8.49 -2.89 6.14
N PHE A 10 8.31 -1.94 5.25
CA PHE A 10 8.82 -0.59 5.44
C PHE A 10 8.14 0.12 6.63
N ILE A 11 6.83 -0.04 6.81
CA ILE A 11 6.14 0.47 8.00
C ILE A 11 6.61 -0.25 9.27
N ASP A 12 6.83 -1.56 9.23
CA ASP A 12 7.43 -2.31 10.35
C ASP A 12 8.82 -1.76 10.71
N PHE A 13 9.65 -1.47 9.71
CA PHE A 13 10.96 -0.82 9.89
C PHE A 13 10.85 0.54 10.58
N LEU A 14 9.90 1.38 10.16
CA LEU A 14 9.70 2.69 10.78
C LEU A 14 9.19 2.59 12.21
N ALA A 15 8.42 1.53 12.52
CA ALA A 15 7.97 1.24 13.88
C ALA A 15 9.13 0.75 14.77
N CYS A 16 9.95 -0.18 14.26
CA CYS A 16 11.17 -0.62 14.91
C CYS A 16 12.17 -1.24 13.91
N ALA A 17 13.23 -0.48 13.61
CA ALA A 17 14.29 -0.93 12.71
C ALA A 17 15.00 -2.20 13.23
N HIS A 18 15.14 -2.34 14.54
CA HIS A 18 15.80 -3.50 15.14
C HIS A 18 14.96 -4.77 15.00
N LYS A 19 13.65 -4.71 15.26
CA LYS A 19 12.76 -5.86 15.10
C LYS A 19 12.68 -6.32 13.65
N GLU A 20 12.60 -5.40 12.71
CA GLU A 20 12.63 -5.74 11.29
C GLU A 20 13.97 -6.35 10.87
N ALA A 21 15.09 -5.89 11.43
CA ALA A 21 16.39 -6.51 11.21
C ALA A 21 16.46 -7.95 11.73
N LEU A 22 15.96 -8.20 12.95
CA LEU A 22 15.89 -9.55 13.53
C LEU A 22 14.98 -10.47 12.71
N ARG A 23 13.85 -9.98 12.23
CA ARG A 23 12.95 -10.74 11.35
C ARG A 23 13.66 -11.15 10.06
N ARG A 24 14.37 -10.22 9.43
CA ARG A 24 15.15 -10.50 8.21
C ARG A 24 16.29 -11.48 8.44
N ALA A 25 16.86 -11.50 9.64
CA ALA A 25 17.84 -12.50 10.06
C ALA A 25 17.21 -13.87 10.41
N GLY A 26 15.88 -14.00 10.36
CA GLY A 26 15.15 -15.23 10.72
C GLY A 26 15.06 -15.48 12.23
N VAL A 27 15.38 -14.49 13.05
CA VAL A 27 15.35 -14.57 14.51
C VAL A 27 13.94 -14.30 15.04
N GLU A 28 13.29 -13.24 14.53
CA GLU A 28 11.91 -12.89 14.87
C GLU A 28 10.95 -13.50 13.84
N LYS A 29 9.83 -14.08 14.30
CA LYS A 29 8.75 -14.57 13.44
C LYS A 29 7.50 -13.72 13.62
N ASP A 30 6.67 -13.65 12.58
CA ASP A 30 5.34 -13.04 12.74
C ASP A 30 4.49 -13.94 13.63
N GLU A 31 3.85 -13.36 14.65
CA GLU A 31 2.97 -14.07 15.56
C GLU A 31 1.60 -14.27 14.88
N GLU A 32 1.16 -15.51 14.74
CA GLU A 32 -0.20 -15.84 14.32
C GLU A 32 -1.03 -16.16 15.57
N ASP A 33 -1.78 -15.17 16.08
CA ASP A 33 -2.71 -15.40 17.19
C ASP A 33 -4.18 -15.32 16.74
N ALA A 34 -5.10 -15.84 17.55
CA ALA A 34 -6.53 -15.83 17.25
C ALA A 34 -7.11 -14.41 17.12
N SER A 35 -6.45 -13.40 17.70
CA SER A 35 -6.85 -11.99 17.56
C SER A 35 -6.55 -11.46 16.15
N THR A 36 -5.48 -11.96 15.53
CA THR A 36 -5.06 -11.62 14.18
C THR A 36 -6.07 -12.13 13.13
N ALA A 37 -6.61 -13.34 13.29
CA ALA A 37 -7.63 -13.89 12.39
C ALA A 37 -8.91 -13.03 12.40
N LEU A 38 -9.42 -12.66 13.58
CA LEU A 38 -10.61 -11.80 13.70
C LEU A 38 -10.38 -10.40 13.08
N ILE A 39 -9.18 -9.84 13.23
CA ILE A 39 -8.82 -8.55 12.61
C ILE A 39 -8.78 -8.68 11.08
N GLN A 40 -8.28 -9.79 10.55
CA GLN A 40 -8.25 -10.06 9.11
C GLN A 40 -9.67 -10.19 8.54
N ASP A 41 -10.53 -10.98 9.18
CA ASP A 41 -11.92 -11.18 8.75
C ASP A 41 -12.67 -9.84 8.66
N LYS A 42 -12.57 -9.02 9.72
CA LYS A 42 -13.14 -7.66 9.70
C LYS A 42 -12.53 -6.79 8.59
N GLY A 43 -11.25 -6.98 8.31
CA GLY A 43 -10.56 -6.30 7.21
C GLY A 43 -11.22 -6.59 5.87
N PHE A 44 -11.47 -7.87 5.59
CA PHE A 44 -12.16 -8.31 4.38
C PHE A 44 -13.61 -7.81 4.30
N GLU A 45 -14.34 -7.79 5.42
CA GLU A 45 -15.69 -7.21 5.47
C GLU A 45 -15.68 -5.72 5.11
N HIS A 46 -14.76 -4.94 5.69
CA HIS A 46 -14.62 -3.51 5.40
C HIS A 46 -14.18 -3.26 3.96
N GLU A 47 -13.25 -4.05 3.43
CA GLU A 47 -12.82 -3.98 2.03
C GLU A 47 -13.98 -4.27 1.07
N ALA A 48 -14.83 -5.26 1.38
CA ALA A 48 -16.02 -5.58 0.60
C ALA A 48 -17.08 -4.46 0.64
N GLU A 49 -17.31 -3.85 1.81
CA GLU A 49 -18.19 -2.67 1.94
C GLU A 49 -17.68 -1.49 1.11
N VAL A 50 -16.37 -1.26 1.14
CA VAL A 50 -15.72 -0.20 0.36
C VAL A 50 -15.84 -0.50 -1.15
N LEU A 51 -15.56 -1.73 -1.57
CA LEU A 51 -15.69 -2.15 -2.97
C LEU A 51 -17.09 -1.85 -3.50
N ALA A 52 -18.14 -2.28 -2.79
CA ALA A 52 -19.52 -2.08 -3.22
C ALA A 52 -19.84 -0.59 -3.45
N LYS A 53 -19.32 0.30 -2.60
CA LYS A 53 -19.50 1.75 -2.74
C LYS A 53 -18.71 2.34 -3.90
N LEU A 54 -17.46 1.92 -4.09
CA LEU A 54 -16.66 2.34 -5.24
C LEU A 54 -17.28 1.85 -6.54
N GLU A 55 -17.80 0.62 -6.59
CA GLU A 55 -18.49 0.09 -7.78
C GLU A 55 -19.77 0.85 -8.10
N ALA A 56 -20.54 1.25 -7.08
CA ALA A 56 -21.72 2.09 -7.26
C ALA A 56 -21.38 3.46 -7.85
N ARG A 57 -20.18 3.99 -7.58
CA ARG A 57 -19.73 5.31 -8.04
C ARG A 57 -19.03 5.29 -9.39
N TYR A 58 -18.10 4.36 -9.59
CA TYR A 58 -17.19 4.33 -10.74
C TYR A 58 -17.53 3.23 -11.74
N GLY A 59 -18.46 2.34 -11.40
CA GLY A 59 -18.79 1.15 -12.17
C GLY A 59 -18.05 -0.09 -11.67
N LYS A 60 -18.45 -1.24 -12.21
CA LYS A 60 -17.94 -2.56 -11.80
C LYS A 60 -16.42 -2.63 -11.84
N ALA A 61 -15.81 -3.15 -10.78
CA ALA A 61 -14.37 -3.28 -10.69
C ALA A 61 -13.85 -4.44 -11.54
N VAL A 62 -12.65 -4.29 -12.09
CA VAL A 62 -11.85 -5.41 -12.56
C VAL A 62 -11.07 -5.97 -11.36
N ALA A 63 -11.44 -7.16 -10.90
CA ALA A 63 -10.77 -7.83 -9.79
C ALA A 63 -9.53 -8.61 -10.29
N ILE A 64 -8.38 -8.35 -9.69
CA ILE A 64 -7.14 -9.05 -9.99
C ILE A 64 -7.09 -10.37 -9.20
N PRO A 65 -6.72 -11.51 -9.84
CA PRO A 65 -6.67 -12.79 -9.14
C PRO A 65 -5.69 -12.79 -7.96
N THR A 66 -6.10 -13.30 -6.81
CA THR A 66 -5.26 -13.34 -5.60
C THR A 66 -4.35 -14.55 -5.50
N SER A 67 -4.71 -15.65 -6.16
CA SER A 67 -4.04 -16.96 -6.05
C SER A 67 -3.12 -17.25 -7.25
N VAL A 68 -2.42 -16.23 -7.75
CA VAL A 68 -1.46 -16.31 -8.86
C VAL A 68 -0.13 -15.65 -8.46
N SER A 69 0.92 -15.85 -9.26
CA SER A 69 2.23 -15.25 -8.99
C SER A 69 2.19 -13.71 -9.02
N LEU A 70 3.16 -13.06 -8.38
CA LEU A 70 3.27 -11.59 -8.40
C LEU A 70 3.30 -11.05 -9.85
N ASP A 71 4.10 -11.67 -10.72
CA ASP A 71 4.24 -11.24 -12.11
C ASP A 71 2.91 -11.31 -12.87
N GLU A 72 2.12 -12.36 -12.63
CA GLU A 72 0.78 -12.50 -13.22
C GLU A 72 -0.18 -11.42 -12.69
N LYS A 73 -0.15 -11.11 -11.38
CA LYS A 73 -0.98 -10.03 -10.81
C LYS A 73 -0.62 -8.66 -11.38
N VAL A 74 0.67 -8.38 -11.50
CA VAL A 74 1.20 -7.13 -12.06
C VAL A 74 0.80 -7.02 -13.53
N ALA A 75 0.96 -8.09 -14.30
CA ALA A 75 0.54 -8.14 -15.70
C ALA A 75 -0.97 -7.88 -15.87
N ALA A 76 -1.81 -8.54 -15.06
CA ALA A 76 -3.26 -8.36 -15.06
C ALA A 76 -3.65 -6.93 -14.66
N THR A 77 -2.99 -6.35 -13.64
CA THR A 77 -3.21 -4.97 -13.22
C THR A 77 -2.90 -4.00 -14.35
N HIS A 78 -1.73 -4.12 -14.98
CA HIS A 78 -1.36 -3.24 -16.09
C HIS A 78 -2.25 -3.43 -17.32
N GLN A 79 -2.75 -4.65 -17.58
CA GLN A 79 -3.73 -4.88 -18.63
C GLN A 79 -5.01 -4.11 -18.36
N ALA A 80 -5.59 -4.26 -17.17
CA ALA A 80 -6.81 -3.53 -16.78
C ALA A 80 -6.62 -2.00 -16.87
N MET A 81 -5.43 -1.51 -16.49
CA MET A 81 -5.09 -0.08 -16.62
C MET A 81 -5.04 0.38 -18.09
N ARG A 82 -4.40 -0.38 -18.97
CA ARG A 82 -4.30 -0.09 -20.42
C ARG A 82 -5.67 -0.14 -21.11
N GLU A 83 -6.54 -1.04 -20.66
CA GLU A 83 -7.93 -1.12 -21.13
C GLU A 83 -8.80 0.04 -20.61
N GLY A 84 -8.26 0.89 -19.73
CA GLY A 84 -8.95 2.07 -19.22
C GLY A 84 -10.01 1.76 -18.17
N SER A 85 -9.87 0.64 -17.45
CA SER A 85 -10.82 0.22 -16.42
C SER A 85 -11.03 1.34 -15.39
N PRO A 86 -12.26 1.77 -15.10
CA PRO A 86 -12.51 2.89 -14.19
C PRO A 86 -12.12 2.57 -12.74
N LEU A 87 -12.20 1.29 -12.37
CA LEU A 87 -11.89 0.78 -11.04
C LEU A 87 -11.22 -0.60 -11.16
N ILE A 88 -10.08 -0.76 -10.48
CA ILE A 88 -9.35 -2.02 -10.38
C ILE A 88 -9.28 -2.38 -8.90
N TYR A 89 -9.61 -3.63 -8.56
CA TYR A 89 -9.66 -4.16 -7.20
C TYR A 89 -8.56 -5.20 -6.98
N GLN A 90 -7.89 -5.13 -5.82
CA GLN A 90 -6.75 -5.95 -5.43
C GLN A 90 -5.56 -5.86 -6.40
N ALA A 91 -5.27 -4.64 -6.83
CA ALA A 91 -4.19 -4.35 -7.75
C ALA A 91 -2.82 -4.81 -7.21
N ALA A 92 -1.90 -5.08 -8.13
CA ALA A 92 -0.50 -5.33 -7.80
C ALA A 92 0.40 -4.46 -8.67
N LEU A 93 1.38 -3.82 -8.04
CA LEU A 93 2.39 -2.99 -8.69
C LEU A 93 3.76 -3.50 -8.30
N ALA A 94 4.69 -3.52 -9.27
CA ALA A 94 6.08 -3.84 -9.03
C ALA A 94 6.98 -2.92 -9.84
N GLY A 95 8.07 -2.49 -9.20
CA GLY A 95 9.12 -1.67 -9.79
C GLY A 95 10.46 -2.38 -9.67
N ALA A 96 11.56 -1.61 -9.78
CA ALA A 96 12.90 -2.20 -9.79
C ALA A 96 13.27 -2.86 -8.44
N ARG A 97 12.75 -2.31 -7.34
CA ARG A 97 13.14 -2.71 -5.98
C ARG A 97 11.96 -2.89 -5.02
N TRP A 98 10.82 -2.32 -5.37
CA TRP A 98 9.63 -2.29 -4.54
C TRP A 98 8.48 -3.00 -5.23
N MET A 99 7.58 -3.56 -4.43
CA MET A 99 6.28 -4.06 -4.87
C MET A 99 5.22 -3.67 -3.85
N GLY A 100 3.97 -3.68 -4.28
CA GLY A 100 2.85 -3.22 -3.48
C GLY A 100 1.52 -3.70 -4.00
N TYR A 101 0.54 -3.74 -3.09
CA TYR A 101 -0.82 -4.16 -3.40
C TYR A 101 -1.78 -3.06 -2.94
N PRO A 102 -2.06 -2.04 -3.77
CA PRO A 102 -3.17 -1.13 -3.49
C PRO A 102 -4.48 -1.92 -3.50
N ASP A 103 -5.33 -1.72 -2.50
CA ASP A 103 -6.65 -2.36 -2.50
C ASP A 103 -7.47 -1.93 -3.72
N PHE A 104 -7.34 -0.67 -4.12
CA PHE A 104 -7.98 -0.16 -5.33
C PHE A 104 -7.07 0.79 -6.13
N LEU A 105 -7.24 0.78 -7.45
CA LEU A 105 -6.80 1.85 -8.33
C LEU A 105 -8.02 2.47 -9.01
N VAL A 106 -8.18 3.79 -8.87
CA VAL A 106 -9.28 4.54 -9.48
C VAL A 106 -8.76 5.37 -10.63
N ARG A 107 -9.34 5.23 -11.81
CA ARG A 107 -8.95 6.01 -12.99
C ARG A 107 -9.49 7.44 -12.88
N VAL A 108 -8.64 8.42 -13.14
CA VAL A 108 -9.01 9.84 -13.16
C VAL A 108 -8.54 10.47 -14.45
N GLU A 109 -9.40 11.30 -15.05
CA GLU A 109 -9.05 12.12 -16.22
C GLU A 109 -8.31 13.37 -15.75
N GLY A 110 -7.02 13.44 -16.04
CA GLY A 110 -6.18 14.60 -15.76
C GLY A 110 -6.06 15.55 -16.96
N PRO A 111 -5.54 16.78 -16.72
CA PRO A 111 -5.28 17.74 -17.79
C PRO A 111 -4.27 17.21 -18.83
N ASP A 112 -3.32 16.38 -18.39
CA ASP A 112 -2.26 15.80 -19.23
C ASP A 112 -2.56 14.35 -19.65
N GLY A 113 -3.81 13.92 -19.50
CA GLY A 113 -4.28 12.55 -19.77
C GLY A 113 -4.63 11.76 -18.51
N PRO A 114 -5.05 10.49 -18.68
CA PRO A 114 -5.52 9.68 -17.57
C PRO A 114 -4.38 9.24 -16.65
N TYR A 115 -4.68 9.17 -15.36
CA TYR A 115 -3.84 8.58 -14.33
C TYR A 115 -4.67 7.71 -13.40
N TYR A 116 -4.01 6.97 -12.51
CA TYR A 116 -4.67 6.11 -11.53
C TYR A 116 -4.29 6.54 -10.11
N GLU A 117 -5.30 6.76 -9.27
CA GLU A 117 -5.13 7.07 -7.86
C GLU A 117 -5.16 5.79 -7.01
N PRO A 118 -4.15 5.56 -6.16
CA PRO A 118 -4.17 4.44 -5.23
C PRO A 118 -5.08 4.74 -4.05
N HIS A 119 -6.05 3.87 -3.81
CA HIS A 119 -6.89 3.90 -2.61
C HIS A 119 -6.66 2.64 -1.77
N ASP A 120 -6.64 2.81 -0.44
CA ASP A 120 -6.35 1.73 0.51
C ASP A 120 -7.42 1.72 1.61
N ALA A 121 -8.09 0.58 1.82
CA ALA A 121 -9.09 0.39 2.84
C ALA A 121 -8.43 0.06 4.18
N LYS A 122 -8.81 0.80 5.23
CA LYS A 122 -8.25 0.60 6.58
C LYS A 122 -9.37 0.55 7.61
N LEU A 123 -9.42 -0.52 8.39
CA LEU A 123 -10.34 -0.67 9.53
C LEU A 123 -10.26 0.48 10.55
N GLY A 124 -9.07 1.08 10.70
CA GLY A 124 -8.88 2.20 11.61
C GLY A 124 -9.76 3.39 11.24
N ARG A 125 -10.32 4.05 12.25
CA ARG A 125 -11.18 5.25 12.06
C ARG A 125 -10.41 6.56 11.96
N ARG A 126 -9.07 6.51 11.96
CA ARG A 126 -8.18 7.67 11.94
C ARG A 126 -7.05 7.45 10.96
N LEU A 127 -6.69 8.50 10.25
CA LEU A 127 -5.53 8.52 9.37
C LEU A 127 -4.24 8.36 10.21
N LYS A 128 -3.30 7.57 9.71
CA LYS A 128 -1.97 7.40 10.31
C LYS A 128 -0.90 7.85 9.32
N PRO A 129 0.23 8.41 9.78
CA PRO A 129 1.35 8.77 8.91
C PRO A 129 1.86 7.58 8.07
N SER A 130 1.81 6.35 8.60
CA SER A 130 2.21 5.15 7.86
C SER A 130 1.38 4.91 6.59
N TYR A 131 0.08 5.21 6.62
CA TYR A 131 -0.80 5.03 5.46
C TYR A 131 -0.47 6.02 4.34
N VAL A 132 -0.10 7.25 4.70
CA VAL A 132 0.37 8.28 3.75
C VAL A 132 1.62 7.81 3.02
N LEU A 133 2.58 7.25 3.76
CA LEU A 133 3.82 6.74 3.16
C LEU A 133 3.57 5.54 2.24
N GLN A 134 2.63 4.65 2.60
CA GLN A 134 2.22 3.52 1.77
C GLN A 134 1.63 4.00 0.43
N LEU A 135 0.69 4.94 0.44
CA LEU A 135 0.13 5.50 -0.81
C LEU A 135 1.20 6.20 -1.66
N SER A 136 2.14 6.90 -1.02
CA SER A 136 3.24 7.56 -1.73
C SER A 136 4.14 6.57 -2.46
N ILE A 137 4.40 5.38 -1.86
CA ILE A 137 5.12 4.29 -2.53
C ILE A 137 4.31 3.75 -3.72
N TYR A 138 3.00 3.55 -3.58
CA TYR A 138 2.17 3.10 -4.70
C TYR A 138 2.19 4.06 -5.87
N ALA A 139 2.13 5.36 -5.60
CA ALA A 139 2.26 6.37 -6.63
C ALA A 139 3.66 6.39 -7.28
N ASP A 140 4.73 6.01 -6.57
CA ASP A 140 6.07 5.86 -7.16
C ASP A 140 6.09 4.65 -8.10
N LEU A 141 5.48 3.54 -7.67
CA LEU A 141 5.40 2.31 -8.47
C LEU A 141 4.56 2.51 -9.76
N LEU A 142 3.49 3.31 -9.70
CA LEU A 142 2.74 3.71 -10.89
C LEU A 142 3.62 4.49 -11.88
N ALA A 143 4.43 5.42 -11.37
CA ALA A 143 5.37 6.18 -12.19
C ALA A 143 6.47 5.30 -12.80
N GLU A 144 7.05 4.37 -12.02
CA GLU A 144 8.01 3.38 -12.52
C GLU A 144 7.41 2.47 -13.60
N ALA A 145 6.11 2.20 -13.53
CA ALA A 145 5.36 1.45 -14.54
C ALA A 145 4.97 2.27 -15.79
N GLY A 146 5.38 3.54 -15.88
CA GLY A 146 5.15 4.40 -17.03
C GLY A 146 3.82 5.16 -17.03
N TRP A 147 3.08 5.18 -15.91
CA TRP A 147 1.89 6.01 -15.75
C TRP A 147 2.23 7.35 -15.11
N PRO A 148 1.46 8.43 -15.35
CA PRO A 148 1.66 9.67 -14.62
C PRO A 148 1.56 9.43 -13.12
N ARG A 149 2.49 10.00 -12.34
CA ARG A 149 2.41 9.95 -10.88
C ARG A 149 1.13 10.67 -10.44
N PRO A 150 0.22 10.02 -9.70
CA PRO A 150 -1.00 10.68 -9.25
C PRO A 150 -0.70 11.79 -8.23
N PRO A 151 -1.39 12.94 -8.29
CA PRO A 151 -1.21 14.03 -7.34
C PRO A 151 -1.79 13.69 -5.95
N ALA A 152 -2.75 12.77 -5.90
CA ALA A 152 -3.44 12.38 -4.68
C ALA A 152 -3.70 10.87 -4.62
N GLY A 153 -4.05 10.41 -3.43
CA GLY A 153 -4.60 9.08 -3.17
C GLY A 153 -5.51 9.15 -1.93
N ARG A 154 -6.20 8.05 -1.61
CA ARG A 154 -7.23 8.05 -0.56
C ARG A 154 -7.10 6.87 0.39
N ILE A 155 -7.18 7.14 1.69
CA ILE A 155 -7.39 6.11 2.71
C ILE A 155 -8.86 6.01 3.05
N LEU A 156 -9.45 4.85 2.80
CA LEU A 156 -10.86 4.56 3.04
C LEU A 156 -11.01 3.98 4.45
N LEU A 157 -11.14 4.88 5.42
CA LEU A 157 -11.18 4.57 6.85
C LEU A 157 -12.47 3.86 7.27
N GLY A 158 -12.36 3.03 8.31
CA GLY A 158 -13.47 2.28 8.90
C GLY A 158 -14.59 3.16 9.47
N GLY A 159 -15.80 2.61 9.45
CA GLY A 159 -17.04 3.22 9.94
C GLY A 159 -17.82 3.95 8.84
N ALA A 160 -19.13 3.71 8.79
CA ALA A 160 -20.01 4.17 7.70
C ALA A 160 -19.85 5.67 7.36
N ALA A 161 -19.79 6.53 8.38
CA ALA A 161 -19.63 7.99 8.21
C ALA A 161 -18.32 8.41 7.53
N ASN A 162 -17.26 7.59 7.59
CA ASN A 162 -15.97 7.92 6.97
C ASN A 162 -15.89 7.46 5.52
N ILE A 163 -16.52 6.34 5.18
CA ILE A 163 -16.50 5.81 3.81
C ILE A 163 -17.34 6.71 2.88
N ASP A 164 -18.46 7.24 3.39
CA ASP A 164 -19.35 8.14 2.63
C ASP A 164 -18.89 9.60 2.63
N ASN A 165 -17.87 9.95 3.44
CA ASN A 165 -17.33 11.29 3.49
C ASN A 165 -16.25 11.47 2.41
N ASP A 166 -16.64 12.11 1.31
CA ASP A 166 -15.78 12.43 0.17
C ASP A 166 -14.64 13.39 0.46
N GLU A 167 -14.61 14.06 1.61
CA GLU A 167 -13.50 14.91 2.03
C GLU A 167 -12.51 14.17 2.95
N ALA A 168 -12.88 13.00 3.46
CA ALA A 168 -12.06 12.24 4.39
C ALA A 168 -11.04 11.34 3.68
N GLY A 169 -9.86 11.25 4.29
CA GLY A 169 -8.84 10.27 3.90
C GLY A 169 -8.00 10.64 2.68
N TRP A 170 -8.26 11.78 2.04
CA TRP A 170 -7.44 12.26 0.92
C TRP A 170 -6.03 12.67 1.38
N VAL A 171 -5.06 12.30 0.57
CA VAL A 171 -3.64 12.58 0.81
C VAL A 171 -3.06 13.23 -0.45
N LYS A 172 -2.48 14.42 -0.31
CA LYS A 172 -1.70 15.08 -1.36
C LYS A 172 -0.31 14.46 -1.43
N LEU A 173 -0.09 13.59 -2.42
CA LEU A 173 1.12 12.75 -2.47
C LEU A 173 2.39 13.54 -2.77
N GLY A 174 2.26 14.70 -3.43
CA GLY A 174 3.37 15.63 -3.66
C GLY A 174 4.02 16.13 -2.37
N ASP A 175 3.23 16.41 -1.34
CA ASP A 175 3.69 16.96 -0.05
C ASP A 175 4.61 15.97 0.70
N PHE A 176 4.49 14.67 0.40
CA PHE A 176 5.20 13.60 1.10
C PHE A 176 6.27 12.89 0.25
N ALA A 177 6.43 13.24 -1.02
CA ALA A 177 7.33 12.53 -1.94
C ALA A 177 8.79 12.52 -1.42
N HIS A 178 9.31 13.67 -1.00
CA HIS A 178 10.69 13.79 -0.51
C HIS A 178 10.94 13.02 0.79
N VAL A 179 10.03 13.11 1.76
CA VAL A 179 10.17 12.37 3.02
C VAL A 179 10.04 10.87 2.80
N THR A 180 9.12 10.45 1.92
CA THR A 180 8.95 9.03 1.55
C THR A 180 10.24 8.51 0.93
N GLN A 181 10.80 9.21 -0.06
CA GLN A 181 12.03 8.78 -0.72
C GLN A 181 13.21 8.68 0.25
N ARG A 182 13.39 9.67 1.14
CA ARG A 182 14.44 9.63 2.16
C ARG A 182 14.32 8.40 3.07
N LEU A 183 13.10 8.11 3.55
CA LEU A 183 12.86 6.97 4.45
C LEU A 183 12.99 5.63 3.70
N LYS A 184 12.54 5.53 2.44
CA LYS A 184 12.77 4.36 1.58
C LYS A 184 14.26 4.08 1.46
N SER A 185 15.08 5.09 1.17
CA SER A 185 16.55 4.93 1.09
C SER A 185 17.18 4.43 2.38
N GLN A 186 16.67 4.83 3.56
CA GLN A 186 17.15 4.30 4.84
C GLN A 186 16.81 2.82 5.01
N TYR A 187 15.60 2.42 4.64
CA TYR A 187 15.20 1.02 4.69
C TYR A 187 15.99 0.16 3.70
N GLU A 188 16.17 0.66 2.48
CA GLU A 188 17.02 0.04 1.46
C GLU A 188 18.45 -0.18 1.96
N ALA A 189 19.05 0.83 2.61
CA ALA A 189 20.39 0.74 3.18
C ALA A 189 20.47 -0.31 4.31
N LEU A 190 19.43 -0.41 5.16
CA LEU A 190 19.35 -1.46 6.17
C LEU A 190 19.36 -2.86 5.53
N VAL A 191 18.56 -3.04 4.47
CA VAL A 191 18.46 -4.32 3.76
C VAL A 191 19.77 -4.66 3.06
N ASP A 192 20.40 -3.71 2.39
CA ASP A 192 21.68 -3.91 1.69
C ASP A 192 22.83 -4.22 2.67
N ALA A 193 22.78 -3.69 3.88
CA ALA A 193 23.73 -3.99 4.95
C ALA A 193 23.49 -5.37 5.60
N GLY A 194 22.57 -6.19 5.09
CA GLY A 194 22.27 -7.52 5.64
C GLY A 194 21.65 -7.48 7.03
N ALA A 195 20.96 -6.38 7.38
CA ALA A 195 20.30 -6.20 8.67
C ALA A 195 21.22 -6.30 9.91
N SER A 196 22.55 -6.27 9.76
CA SER A 196 23.50 -6.58 10.84
C SER A 196 23.85 -5.41 11.76
N ASN A 197 23.39 -4.19 11.45
CA ASN A 197 23.90 -2.96 12.08
C ASN A 197 22.85 -2.19 12.90
N THR A 198 21.82 -2.87 13.40
CA THR A 198 20.82 -2.24 14.28
C THR A 198 21.16 -2.47 15.75
N LYS A 199 20.73 -1.56 16.62
CA LYS A 199 20.81 -1.71 18.07
C LYS A 199 19.41 -1.69 18.66
N ALA A 200 19.17 -2.51 19.67
CA ALA A 200 17.96 -2.43 20.46
C ALA A 200 17.89 -1.04 21.12
N VAL A 201 16.83 -0.31 20.81
CA VAL A 201 16.50 0.99 21.41
C VAL A 201 15.06 0.91 21.89
N THR A 202 14.76 1.56 23.01
CA THR A 202 13.40 1.62 23.53
C THR A 202 12.49 2.28 22.50
N CYS A 203 11.43 1.58 22.10
CA CYS A 203 10.42 2.08 21.16
C CYS A 203 9.05 1.54 21.56
N THR A 204 7.98 2.20 21.12
CA THR A 204 6.60 1.81 21.44
C THR A 204 6.16 0.49 20.78
N ALA A 205 6.96 -0.05 19.86
CA ALA A 205 6.65 -1.28 19.14
C ALA A 205 7.23 -2.55 19.82
N CYS A 206 8.14 -2.39 20.79
CA CYS A 206 8.85 -3.51 21.43
C CYS A 206 8.99 -3.35 22.96
N SER A 207 8.26 -2.39 23.54
CA SER A 207 8.22 -2.10 24.97
C SER A 207 7.26 -2.99 25.74
#